data_AF-A0A7X7YTX4-F1
#
_entry.id   AF-A0A7X7YTX4-F1
#
_cell.length_a   1.000
_cell.length_b   1.000
_cell.length_c   1.000
_cell.angle_alpha   90.00
_cell.angle_beta   90.00
_cell.angle_gamma   90.00
#
_symmetry.space_group_name_H-M   'P 1'
#
loop_
_entity.id
_entity.type
_entity.pdbx_description
1 polymer ?
#
loop_
_entity_poly.entity_id
_entity_poly.type
_entity_poly.pdbx_seq_one_letter_code
_entity_poly.pdbx_strand_id
1 'polypeptide(L)' 'MILNSVWKNEMKEYSLYCDIFSIEKKTLVLKIKNPVVKNEIYIKKDIILRKINKYFNSNFIKDIKFV' A
#
# COMPACT_ATOMS: atom_id res chain seq x y z
N MET A 1 -8.79 7.95 -8.42
CA MET A 1 -7.71 8.43 -7.55
C MET A 1 -6.41 7.77 -7.99
N ILE A 2 -5.39 8.54 -8.37
CA ILE A 2 -4.15 8.03 -9.00
C ILE A 2 -3.49 6.91 -8.17
N LEU A 3 -3.53 7.01 -6.84
CA LEU A 3 -2.98 5.98 -5.95
C LEU A 3 -3.66 4.61 -6.08
N ASN A 4 -4.98 4.55 -6.28
CA ASN A 4 -5.68 3.26 -6.45
C ASN A 4 -5.24 2.55 -7.74
N SER A 5 -4.98 3.31 -8.80
CA SER A 5 -4.44 2.77 -10.05
C SER A 5 -2.99 2.30 -9.86
N VAL A 6 -2.16 3.08 -9.16
CA VAL A 6 -0.78 2.68 -8.82
C VAL A 6 -0.77 1.40 -7.99
N TRP A 7 -1.63 1.31 -6.97
CA TRP A 7 -1.76 0.12 -6.14
C TRP A 7 -2.16 -1.10 -6.95
N LYS A 8 -3.20 -1.00 -7.80
CA LYS A 8 -3.62 -2.11 -8.66
C LYS A 8 -2.56 -2.51 -9.70
N ASN A 9 -1.75 -1.58 -10.19
CA ASN A 9 -0.70 -1.89 -11.16
C ASN A 9 0.58 -2.46 -10.54
N GLU A 10 1.08 -1.85 -9.47
CA GLU A 10 2.34 -2.23 -8.83
C GLU A 10 2.18 -3.40 -7.86
N MET A 11 0.99 -3.53 -7.27
CA MET A 11 0.66 -4.49 -6.22
C MET A 11 -0.47 -5.41 -6.66
N LYS A 12 -0.47 -5.85 -7.93
CA LYS A 12 -1.55 -6.67 -8.55
C LYS A 12 -2.07 -7.78 -7.64
N GLU A 13 -1.20 -8.68 -7.19
CA GLU A 13 -1.57 -9.81 -6.33
C GLU A 13 -2.12 -9.35 -4.98
N TYR A 14 -1.50 -8.34 -4.37
CA TYR A 14 -1.95 -7.79 -3.09
C TYR A 14 -3.27 -7.04 -3.21
N SER A 15 -3.53 -6.38 -4.34
CA SER A 15 -4.75 -5.61 -4.58
C SER A 15 -6.03 -6.46 -4.60
N LEU A 16 -5.89 -7.79 -4.80
CA LEU A 16 -7.00 -8.74 -4.69
C LEU A 16 -7.45 -8.95 -3.25
N TYR A 17 -6.50 -8.92 -2.31
CA TYR A 17 -6.68 -9.26 -0.90
C TYR A 17 -6.57 -8.06 0.05
N CYS A 18 -6.27 -6.89 -0.50
CA CYS A 18 -6.01 -5.67 0.24
C CYS A 18 -6.39 -4.44 -0.58
N ASP A 19 -7.31 -3.63 -0.05
CA ASP A 19 -7.73 -2.37 -0.67
C ASP A 19 -7.19 -1.18 0.10
N ILE A 20 -6.99 -0.06 -0.59
CA ILE A 20 -6.68 1.21 0.08
C ILE A 20 -7.94 1.72 0.75
N PHE A 21 -7.90 1.85 2.08
CA PHE A 21 -8.98 2.42 2.86
C PHE A 21 -8.90 3.95 2.88
N SER A 22 -7.74 4.48 3.27
CA SER A 22 -7.51 5.92 3.38
C SER A 22 -6.02 6.25 3.41
N ILE A 23 -5.69 7.54 3.37
CA ILE A 23 -4.33 8.04 3.61
C ILE A 23 -4.43 9.06 4.74
N GLU A 24 -3.71 8.81 5.83
CA GLU A 24 -3.73 9.67 7.01
C GLU A 24 -2.32 10.13 7.35
N LYS A 25 -2.04 11.44 7.31
CA LYS A 25 -0.73 12.01 7.69
C LYS A 25 0.47 11.31 7.04
N LYS A 26 0.37 10.97 5.75
CA LYS A 26 1.37 10.20 4.95
C LYS A 26 1.47 8.72 5.34
N THR A 27 0.48 8.16 6.03
CA THR A 27 0.36 6.73 6.29
C THR A 27 -0.71 6.15 5.39
N LEU A 28 -0.36 5.10 4.64
CA LEU A 28 -1.31 4.35 3.84
C LEU A 28 -2.10 3.42 4.75
N VAL A 29 -3.40 3.61 4.83
CA VAL A 29 -4.29 2.72 5.57
C VAL A 29 -4.87 1.70 4.59
N LEU A 30 -4.57 0.45 4.85
CA LEU A 30 -4.94 -0.69 4.03
C LEU A 30 -6.00 -1.51 4.74
N LYS A 31 -7.13 -1.73 4.06
CA LYS A 31 -8.16 -2.67 4.52
C LYS A 31 -7.78 -4.08 4.08
N ILE A 32 -7.49 -4.94 5.03
CA ILE A 32 -7.06 -6.31 4.76
C ILE A 32 -8.28 -7.23 4.66
N LYS A 33 -8.36 -8.00 3.58
CA LYS A 33 -9.37 -9.07 3.42
C LYS A 33 -8.83 -10.44 3.86
N ASN A 34 -7.52 -10.64 3.77
CA ASN A 34 -6.86 -11.90 4.14
C ASN A 34 -5.69 -11.66 5.12
N PRO A 35 -5.72 -12.21 6.34
CA PRO A 35 -4.67 -12.00 7.34
C PRO A 35 -3.29 -12.55 6.92
N VAL A 36 -3.22 -13.54 6.03
CA VAL A 36 -1.94 -14.04 5.50
C VAL A 36 -1.21 -12.95 4.71
N VAL A 37 -1.98 -12.17 3.94
CA VAL A 37 -1.46 -11.07 3.13
C VAL A 37 -0.98 -9.89 3.99
N LYS A 38 -1.55 -9.70 5.19
CA LYS A 38 -1.07 -8.68 6.13
C LYS A 38 0.39 -8.89 6.48
N ASN A 39 0.79 -10.13 6.80
CA ASN A 39 2.19 -10.43 7.16
C ASN A 39 3.13 -10.24 5.97
N GLU A 40 2.73 -10.68 4.78
CA GLU A 40 3.49 -10.47 3.54
C GLU A 40 3.72 -8.98 3.25
N ILE A 41 2.66 -8.15 3.32
CA ILE A 41 2.76 -6.71 3.12
C ILE A 41 3.63 -6.07 4.19
N TYR A 42 3.52 -6.52 5.44
CA TYR A 42 4.33 -5.99 6.54
C TYR A 42 5.82 -6.28 6.34
N ILE A 43 6.17 -7.52 5.95
CA ILE A 43 7.55 -7.92 5.63
C ILE A 43 8.09 -7.11 4.45
N LYS A 44 7.27 -6.88 3.42
CA LYS A 44 7.66 -6.15 2.21
C LYS A 44 7.37 -4.65 2.29
N LYS A 45 7.03 -4.09 3.46
CA LYS A 45 6.51 -2.71 3.55
C LYS A 45 7.47 -1.69 2.95
N ASP A 46 8.77 -1.86 3.18
CA ASP A 46 9.79 -0.91 2.72
C ASP A 46 9.87 -0.87 1.19
N ILE A 47 9.80 -2.05 0.55
CA ILE A 47 9.78 -2.19 -0.90
C ILE A 47 8.50 -1.56 -1.48
N ILE A 48 7.35 -1.80 -0.82
CA ILE A 48 6.05 -1.25 -1.23
C ILE A 48 6.06 0.28 -1.15
N LEU A 49 6.52 0.83 -0.04
CA LEU A 49 6.68 2.28 0.14
C LEU A 49 7.60 2.88 -0.90
N ARG A 50 8.75 2.25 -1.18
CA ARG A 50 9.68 2.70 -2.23
C ARG A 50 9.03 2.71 -3.61
N LYS A 51 8.32 1.64 -3.99
CA LYS A 51 7.62 1.57 -5.29
C LYS A 51 6.55 2.66 -5.43
N ILE A 52 5.74 2.85 -4.39
CA ILE A 52 4.70 3.88 -4.38
C ILE A 52 5.34 5.27 -4.48
N ASN A 53 6.33 5.59 -3.63
CA ASN A 53 6.98 6.91 -3.64
C ASN A 53 7.76 7.17 -4.93
N LYS A 54 8.32 6.14 -5.57
CA LYS A 54 8.96 6.25 -6.89
C LYS A 54 7.97 6.76 -7.93
N TYR A 55 6.70 6.34 -7.87
CA TYR A 55 5.67 6.81 -8.79
C TYR A 55 5.34 8.29 -8.57
N PHE A 56 5.26 8.73 -7.31
CA PHE A 56 4.94 10.13 -6.98
C PHE A 56 6.16 11.07 -6.98
N ASN A 57 7.35 10.53 -7.30
CA ASN A 57 8.64 11.23 -7.27
C ASN A 57 8.86 12.08 -6.00
N SER A 58 8.27 11.63 -4.88
CA SER A 58 8.18 12.36 -3.62
C SER A 58 7.92 11.38 -2.49
N ASN A 59 8.22 11.81 -1.25
CA ASN A 59 8.00 11.01 -0.04
C ASN A 59 6.52 11.09 0.39
N PHE A 60 5.65 10.66 -0.53
CA PHE A 60 4.19 10.75 -0.44
C PHE A 60 3.63 9.91 0.70
N ILE A 61 4.16 8.69 0.87
CA ILE A 61 3.79 7.76 1.93
C ILE A 61 5.03 7.36 2.73
N LYS A 62 4.95 7.51 4.05
CA LYS A 62 6.03 7.17 4.99
C LYS A 62 5.80 5.84 5.71
N ASP A 63 4.56 5.41 5.85
CA ASP A 63 4.24 4.21 6.62
C ASP A 63 2.97 3.53 6.10
N ILE A 64 2.73 2.29 6.53
CA ILE A 64 1.56 1.49 6.15
C ILE A 64 0.90 0.98 7.44
N LYS A 65 -0.38 1.29 7.60
CA LYS A 65 -1.25 0.75 8.65
C LYS A 65 -2.29 -0.17 8.05
N PHE A 66 -2.78 -1.07 8.88
CA PHE A 66 -3.79 -2.06 8.52
C PHE A 66 -5.04 -1.87 9.38
N VAL A 67 -6.20 -1.95 8.74
CA VAL A 67 -7.53 -1.95 9.37
C VAL A 67 -8.33 -3.17 8.93
#